data_AF-A0A814EXL3-F1
#
_entry.id   AF-A0A814EXL3-F1
#
_cell.length_a   1.000
_cell.length_b   1.000
_cell.length_c   1.000
_cell.angle_alpha   90.00
_cell.angle_beta   90.00
_cell.angle_gamma   90.00
#
_symmetry.space_group_name_H-M   'P 1'
#
loop_
_entity.id
_entity.type
_entity.pdbx_description
1 polymer ?
#
loop_
_entity_poly.entity_id
_entity_poly.type
_entity_poly.pdbx_seq_one_letter_code
_entity_poly.pdbx_strand_id
1 'polypeptide(L)'
;MQPWSIRSKLDKLQLMLDNLRMANTTSRRPCRIAIYNSYKTSEFKAIVHFGFSAFQTILKSKYYNNFLKFVYAMNIGNGDKTIKDDASTVELLMNEFGFEFENLYTTRHCSSNIHSMQHAHLSIQYIGPFFTYSTFFFESINRILKSLAHGTIEHSKQLIKNLELFRTSIIHYDSPIYPRLLSNLCEQLLNEKKATMNNTVNLPKPSQFTYHSYTDFLSGIFGLGNITFYDTIYYNNTRYEINIQHSRKTDDSCIMFNQLNSAEMHLGFVSAIITLDNNNENIYFLMNKIVIKRMFKIKLLNQTEIFLSNSWICLVEKDSLVLIRPVDVQQKLVYRFLTEKQLHVFKYPNLKESR
;
A
#
# COMPACT_ATOMS: atom_id res chain seq x y z
N MET A 1 25.53 -1.88 25.06
CA MET A 1 24.80 -1.65 23.77
C MET A 1 24.47 -0.18 23.65
N GLN A 2 24.58 0.39 22.44
CA GLN A 2 24.23 1.79 22.23
C GLN A 2 22.73 2.04 22.44
N PRO A 3 22.31 3.21 22.95
CA PRO A 3 20.94 3.46 23.38
C PRO A 3 19.89 3.47 22.25
N TRP A 4 20.32 3.63 20.98
CA TRP A 4 19.49 3.51 19.79
C TRP A 4 19.44 2.11 19.19
N SER A 5 20.24 1.16 19.71
CA SER A 5 20.31 -0.18 19.14
C SER A 5 19.01 -0.94 19.38
N ILE A 6 18.46 -1.49 18.30
CA ILE A 6 17.25 -2.36 18.33
C ILE A 6 17.60 -3.86 18.32
N ARG A 7 18.88 -4.22 18.35
CA ARG A 7 19.35 -5.60 18.14
C ARG A 7 18.76 -6.61 19.13
N SER A 8 18.60 -6.22 20.39
CA SER A 8 17.98 -7.05 21.43
C SER A 8 16.45 -7.13 21.36
N LYS A 9 15.81 -6.33 20.49
CA LYS A 9 14.36 -6.23 20.34
C LYS A 9 13.89 -6.62 18.93
N LEU A 10 14.75 -7.25 18.12
CA LEU A 10 14.44 -7.60 16.73
C LEU A 10 13.25 -8.55 16.64
N ASP A 11 13.16 -9.56 17.51
CA ASP A 11 12.03 -10.51 17.49
C ASP A 11 10.71 -9.82 17.83
N LYS A 12 10.73 -8.91 18.82
CA LYS A 12 9.55 -8.10 19.17
C LYS A 12 9.16 -7.17 18.02
N LEU A 13 10.13 -6.54 17.36
CA LEU A 13 9.88 -5.70 16.19
C LEU A 13 9.34 -6.51 15.02
N GLN A 14 9.87 -7.72 14.77
CA GLN A 14 9.37 -8.63 13.76
C GLN A 14 7.91 -8.98 13.99
N LEU A 15 7.56 -9.39 15.21
CA LEU A 15 6.17 -9.70 15.58
C LEU A 15 5.24 -8.49 15.34
N MET A 16 5.73 -7.28 15.62
CA MET A 16 4.96 -6.06 15.35
C MET A 16 4.79 -5.76 13.86
N LEU A 17 5.80 -6.02 13.04
CA LEU A 17 5.74 -5.88 11.59
C LEU A 17 4.87 -6.97 10.94
N ASP A 18 4.89 -8.20 11.47
CA ASP A 18 4.04 -9.31 11.01
C ASP A 18 2.55 -9.05 11.28
N ASN A 19 2.25 -8.23 12.29
CA ASN A 19 0.90 -7.76 12.61
C ASN A 19 0.43 -6.58 11.74
N LEU A 20 1.29 -6.03 10.87
CA LEU A 20 0.89 -5.04 9.88
C LEU A 20 0.13 -5.72 8.74
N ARG A 21 -1.13 -5.32 8.54
CA ARG A 21 -1.99 -5.82 7.47
C ARG A 21 -1.91 -4.86 6.30
N MET A 22 -1.31 -5.31 5.20
CA MET A 22 -1.15 -4.53 3.97
C MET A 22 -2.01 -5.11 2.87
N ALA A 23 -2.76 -4.23 2.22
CA ALA A 23 -3.53 -4.54 1.03
C ALA A 23 -2.67 -5.21 -0.07
N ASN A 24 -3.28 -6.13 -0.82
CA ASN A 24 -2.72 -6.70 -2.05
C ASN A 24 -2.35 -5.69 -3.14
N THR A 25 -2.89 -4.47 -3.08
CA THR A 25 -2.48 -3.36 -3.95
C THR A 25 -1.11 -2.80 -3.58
N THR A 26 -0.64 -3.05 -2.36
CA THR A 26 0.73 -2.72 -1.95
C THR A 26 1.70 -3.77 -2.52
N SER A 27 2.62 -3.31 -3.35
CA SER A 27 3.59 -4.14 -4.08
C SER A 27 4.56 -4.95 -3.19
N ARG A 28 4.86 -4.43 -1.98
CA ARG A 28 5.93 -4.94 -1.12
C ARG A 28 5.56 -4.85 0.36
N ARG A 29 5.96 -5.88 1.09
CA ARG A 29 5.73 -6.08 2.52
C ARG A 29 7.06 -5.94 3.28
N PRO A 30 7.09 -5.41 4.52
CA PRO A 30 8.30 -5.46 5.34
C PRO A 30 8.81 -6.90 5.42
N CYS A 31 10.08 -7.08 5.05
CA CYS A 31 10.75 -8.37 5.12
C CYS A 31 11.19 -8.67 6.55
N ARG A 32 11.83 -9.83 6.75
CA ARG A 32 12.39 -10.23 8.04
C ARG A 32 13.47 -9.23 8.48
N ILE A 33 13.24 -8.50 9.57
CA ILE A 33 14.12 -7.44 10.05
C ILE A 33 15.53 -7.91 10.41
N ALA A 34 15.71 -9.20 10.69
CA ALA A 34 17.01 -9.79 10.96
C ALA A 34 17.99 -9.71 9.77
N ILE A 35 17.49 -9.63 8.53
CA ILE A 35 18.32 -9.54 7.31
C ILE A 35 18.43 -8.10 6.77
N TYR A 36 18.23 -7.08 7.63
CA TYR A 36 18.22 -5.67 7.22
C TYR A 36 19.48 -5.22 6.44
N ASN A 37 20.62 -5.88 6.64
CA ASN A 37 21.86 -5.58 5.89
C ASN A 37 21.77 -5.92 4.39
N SER A 38 20.90 -6.86 4.01
CA SER A 38 20.68 -7.24 2.61
C SER A 38 19.41 -6.61 2.03
N TYR A 39 18.84 -5.63 2.72
CA TYR A 39 17.62 -4.98 2.26
C TYR A 39 17.84 -4.16 1.00
N LYS A 40 16.90 -4.29 0.08
CA LYS A 40 16.71 -3.40 -1.06
C LYS A 40 16.00 -2.14 -0.60
N THR A 41 16.18 -1.07 -1.36
CA THR A 41 15.53 0.23 -1.09
C THR A 41 14.00 0.10 -0.99
N SER A 42 13.38 -0.78 -1.78
CA SER A 42 11.93 -1.04 -1.70
C SER A 42 11.48 -1.61 -0.35
N GLU A 43 12.32 -2.35 0.35
CA GLU A 43 12.00 -2.95 1.65
C GLU A 43 12.14 -1.92 2.78
N PHE A 44 13.18 -1.07 2.71
CA PHE A 44 13.28 0.09 3.59
C PHE A 44 12.10 1.05 3.40
N LYS A 45 11.67 1.28 2.16
CA LYS A 45 10.51 2.11 1.83
C LYS A 45 9.23 1.61 2.51
N ALA A 46 8.96 0.31 2.47
CA ALA A 46 7.80 -0.27 3.16
C ALA A 46 7.86 -0.05 4.69
N ILE A 47 9.06 -0.10 5.27
CA ILE A 47 9.26 0.18 6.70
C ILE A 47 9.02 1.66 7.01
N VAL A 48 9.52 2.57 6.19
CA VAL A 48 9.37 4.01 6.40
C VAL A 48 7.91 4.43 6.31
N HIS A 49 7.17 3.94 5.32
CA HIS A 49 5.79 4.40 5.13
C HIS A 49 4.75 3.69 6.01
N PHE A 50 4.91 2.41 6.37
CA PHE A 50 3.95 1.69 7.24
C PHE A 50 4.57 1.10 8.49
N GLY A 51 5.79 0.60 8.36
CA GLY A 51 6.48 -0.10 9.44
C GLY A 51 6.78 0.80 10.64
N PHE A 52 6.82 2.12 10.48
CA PHE A 52 7.18 3.05 11.55
C PHE A 52 6.32 2.91 12.81
N SER A 53 5.03 2.58 12.66
CA SER A 53 4.14 2.34 13.80
C SER A 53 4.62 1.19 14.70
N ALA A 54 5.32 0.20 14.13
CA ALA A 54 5.93 -0.90 14.89
C ALA A 54 7.08 -0.41 15.78
N PHE A 55 7.76 0.68 15.41
CA PHE A 55 8.91 1.19 16.15
C PHE A 55 8.52 1.98 17.40
N GLN A 56 7.26 2.44 17.51
CA GLN A 56 6.79 3.28 18.62
C GLN A 56 7.06 2.68 20.01
N THR A 57 6.93 1.36 20.16
CA THR A 57 7.15 0.67 21.45
C THR A 57 8.56 0.07 21.58
N ILE A 58 9.36 0.16 20.53
CA ILE A 58 10.69 -0.47 20.43
C ILE A 58 11.77 0.56 20.73
N LEU A 59 11.70 1.72 20.05
CA LEU A 59 12.62 2.83 20.19
C LEU A 59 12.28 3.68 21.43
N LYS A 60 13.31 4.26 22.07
CA LYS A 60 13.08 5.29 23.10
C LYS A 60 12.52 6.54 22.43
N SER A 61 11.72 7.32 23.16
CA SER A 61 10.99 8.48 22.62
C SER A 61 11.84 9.43 21.77
N LYS A 62 13.06 9.77 22.21
CA LYS A 62 13.94 10.68 21.45
C LYS A 62 14.34 10.15 20.07
N TYR A 63 14.65 8.85 19.97
CA TYR A 63 15.01 8.21 18.71
C TYR A 63 13.78 8.01 17.82
N TYR A 64 12.64 7.66 18.43
CA TYR A 64 11.39 7.51 17.70
C TYR A 64 10.90 8.83 17.12
N ASN A 65 10.97 9.93 17.89
CA ASN A 65 10.58 11.26 17.41
C ASN A 65 11.46 11.73 16.25
N ASN A 66 12.79 11.55 16.36
CA ASN A 66 13.69 11.86 15.28
C ASN A 66 13.40 11.00 14.03
N PHE A 67 13.19 9.69 14.20
CA PHE A 67 12.79 8.81 13.10
C PHE A 67 11.44 9.22 12.48
N LEU A 68 10.47 9.66 13.28
CA LEU A 68 9.20 10.16 12.79
C LEU A 68 9.35 11.40 11.91
N LYS A 69 10.29 12.32 12.20
CA LYS A 69 10.52 13.49 11.32
C LYS A 69 10.89 13.06 9.91
N PHE A 70 11.79 12.08 9.80
CA PHE A 70 12.16 11.48 8.52
C PHE A 70 10.96 10.80 7.85
N VAL A 71 10.18 10.01 8.59
CA VAL A 71 8.97 9.34 8.07
C VAL A 71 7.95 10.35 7.54
N TYR A 72 7.71 11.44 8.26
CA TYR A 72 6.78 12.49 7.86
C TYR A 72 7.26 13.17 6.59
N ALA A 73 8.52 13.57 6.54
CA ALA A 73 9.09 14.22 5.38
C ALA A 73 9.02 13.33 4.14
N MET A 74 9.28 12.03 4.28
CA MET A 74 9.13 11.05 3.21
C MET A 74 7.67 10.86 2.76
N ASN A 75 6.70 10.87 3.67
CA ASN A 75 5.29 10.73 3.28
C ASN A 75 4.75 12.00 2.61
N ILE A 76 5.07 13.18 3.13
CA ILE A 76 4.68 14.47 2.54
C ILE A 76 5.33 14.63 1.16
N GLY A 77 6.65 14.36 1.06
CA GLY A 77 7.39 14.48 -0.20
C GLY A 77 6.98 13.47 -1.27
N ASN A 78 6.36 12.34 -0.92
CA ASN A 78 5.78 11.38 -1.87
C ASN A 78 4.27 11.57 -2.11
N GLY A 79 3.68 12.67 -1.63
CA GLY A 79 2.26 12.98 -1.84
C GLY A 79 1.91 13.25 -3.31
N ASP A 80 0.63 13.08 -3.66
CA ASP A 80 0.10 13.32 -5.02
C ASP A 80 0.07 14.79 -5.43
N LYS A 81 0.10 15.71 -4.45
CA LYS A 81 0.07 17.16 -4.66
C LYS A 81 1.29 17.74 -3.98
N THR A 82 2.06 18.55 -4.70
CA THR A 82 3.11 19.37 -4.13
C THR A 82 2.65 20.80 -4.09
N ILE A 83 2.25 21.26 -2.91
CA ILE A 83 1.99 22.67 -2.64
C ILE A 83 3.30 23.28 -2.11
N LYS A 84 3.51 24.59 -2.28
CA LYS A 84 4.69 25.28 -1.70
C LYS A 84 4.82 25.00 -0.19
N ASP A 85 3.70 24.86 0.50
CA ASP A 85 3.63 24.54 1.93
C ASP A 85 4.20 23.15 2.27
N ASP A 86 4.10 22.17 1.37
CA ASP A 86 4.66 20.83 1.57
C ASP A 86 6.19 20.87 1.54
N ALA A 87 6.77 21.65 0.62
CA ALA A 87 8.23 21.83 0.55
C ALA A 87 8.77 22.49 1.82
N SER A 88 8.14 23.58 2.28
CA SER A 88 8.51 24.26 3.54
C SER A 88 8.37 23.33 4.75
N THR A 89 7.33 22.49 4.79
CA THR A 89 7.14 21.51 5.86
C THR A 89 8.23 20.43 5.85
N VAL A 90 8.59 19.93 4.67
CA VAL A 90 9.68 18.96 4.50
C VAL A 90 11.03 19.56 4.88
N GLU A 91 11.29 20.82 4.53
CA GLU A 91 12.50 21.54 4.94
C GLU A 91 12.64 21.57 6.47
N LEU A 92 11.58 22.01 7.16
CA LEU A 92 11.55 22.08 8.62
C LEU A 92 11.80 20.70 9.26
N LEU A 93 11.12 19.67 8.77
CA LEU A 93 11.28 18.30 9.27
C LEU A 93 12.70 17.75 9.06
N MET A 94 13.29 17.96 7.88
CA MET A 94 14.61 17.43 7.55
C MET A 94 15.75 18.19 8.24
N ASN A 95 15.60 19.50 8.42
CA ASN A 95 16.57 20.31 9.17
C ASN A 95 16.60 19.90 10.64
N GLU A 96 15.42 19.77 11.29
CA GLU A 96 15.36 19.27 12.66
C GLU A 96 15.84 17.81 12.78
N PHE A 97 15.50 16.96 11.81
CA PHE A 97 15.98 15.59 11.76
C PHE A 97 17.52 15.56 11.77
N GLY A 98 18.16 16.29 10.86
CA GLY A 98 19.62 16.34 10.73
C GLY A 98 20.30 16.94 11.96
N PHE A 99 19.77 18.04 12.50
CA PHE A 99 20.31 18.69 13.70
C PHE A 99 20.30 17.76 14.93
N GLU A 100 19.23 17.01 15.13
CA GLU A 100 19.15 16.02 16.21
C GLU A 100 19.95 14.75 15.91
N PHE A 101 20.12 14.38 14.64
CA PHE A 101 20.73 13.11 14.24
C PHE A 101 22.15 12.96 14.78
N GLU A 102 22.98 13.99 14.64
CA GLU A 102 24.36 13.99 15.11
C GLU A 102 24.43 13.77 16.64
N ASN A 103 23.61 14.49 17.39
CA ASN A 103 23.53 14.39 18.84
C ASN A 103 23.01 13.02 19.31
N LEU A 104 22.10 12.41 18.56
CA LEU A 104 21.48 11.13 18.92
C LEU A 104 22.33 9.91 18.54
N TYR A 105 22.99 9.96 17.39
CA TYR A 105 23.67 8.80 16.78
C TYR A 105 25.18 8.96 16.68
N THR A 106 25.76 10.09 17.09
CA THR A 106 27.20 10.45 17.00
C THR A 106 27.66 10.77 15.57
N THR A 107 28.66 11.64 15.46
CA THR A 107 29.25 12.12 14.18
C THR A 107 29.67 11.01 13.23
N ARG A 108 30.10 9.85 13.74
CA ARG A 108 30.52 8.70 12.91
C ARG A 108 29.40 8.17 11.99
N HIS A 109 28.14 8.45 12.31
CA HIS A 109 26.97 8.02 11.53
C HIS A 109 26.43 9.13 10.62
N CYS A 110 26.97 10.34 10.70
CA CYS A 110 26.63 11.48 9.84
C CYS A 110 27.29 11.32 8.46
N SER A 111 26.75 10.40 7.66
CA SER A 111 27.18 10.22 6.28
C SER A 111 26.74 11.38 5.38
N SER A 112 27.34 11.48 4.19
CA SER A 112 26.90 12.44 3.16
C SER A 112 25.41 12.35 2.84
N ASN A 113 24.81 11.16 2.91
CA ASN A 113 23.37 10.99 2.70
C ASN A 113 22.52 11.74 3.73
N ILE A 114 22.95 11.78 5.00
CA ILE A 114 22.23 12.52 6.04
C ILE A 114 22.26 14.02 5.74
N HIS A 115 23.40 14.54 5.29
CA HIS A 115 23.51 15.93 4.87
C HIS A 115 22.66 16.23 3.63
N SER A 116 22.76 15.42 2.58
CA SER A 116 21.99 15.60 1.35
C SER A 116 20.47 15.57 1.59
N MET A 117 19.99 14.79 2.57
CA MET A 117 18.57 14.77 2.94
C MET A 117 18.04 16.12 3.45
N GLN A 118 18.88 16.98 4.04
CA GLN A 118 18.47 18.32 4.46
C GLN A 118 18.01 19.18 3.28
N HIS A 119 18.56 18.90 2.09
CA HIS A 119 18.23 19.59 0.84
C HIS A 119 17.09 18.94 0.05
N ALA A 120 16.46 17.87 0.56
CA ALA A 120 15.42 17.14 -0.17
C ALA A 120 14.19 18.02 -0.50
N HIS A 121 13.90 19.03 0.31
CA HIS A 121 12.83 20.00 0.07
C HIS A 121 13.03 20.80 -1.23
N LEU A 122 14.27 21.11 -1.61
CA LEU A 122 14.58 21.81 -2.86
C LEU A 122 14.14 20.98 -4.07
N SER A 123 14.36 19.66 -4.01
CA SER A 123 13.89 18.76 -5.07
C SER A 123 12.37 18.79 -5.22
N ILE A 124 11.62 18.90 -4.11
CA ILE A 124 10.16 19.10 -4.15
C ILE A 124 9.81 20.42 -4.83
N GLN A 125 10.48 21.50 -4.43
CA GLN A 125 10.23 22.84 -4.94
C GLN A 125 10.50 22.98 -6.45
N TYR A 126 11.56 22.34 -6.95
CA TYR A 126 11.99 22.49 -8.35
C TYR A 126 11.50 21.38 -9.29
N ILE A 127 11.35 20.15 -8.80
CA ILE A 127 11.10 18.95 -9.64
C ILE A 127 9.75 18.29 -9.30
N GLY A 128 9.19 18.57 -8.12
CA GLY A 128 7.95 17.96 -7.62
C GLY A 128 8.20 16.74 -6.73
N PRO A 129 7.19 15.86 -6.54
CA PRO A 129 7.25 14.80 -5.53
C PRO A 129 8.46 13.85 -5.70
N PHE A 130 8.94 13.26 -4.61
CA PHE A 130 10.09 12.34 -4.59
C PHE A 130 10.01 11.18 -5.58
N PHE A 131 8.80 10.72 -5.89
CA PHE A 131 8.63 9.61 -6.83
C PHE A 131 8.89 9.99 -8.29
N THR A 132 8.79 11.27 -8.67
CA THR A 132 8.88 11.71 -10.08
C THR A 132 10.30 11.59 -10.64
N TYR A 133 11.31 11.72 -9.79
CA TYR A 133 12.73 11.64 -10.15
C TYR A 133 13.44 10.44 -9.51
N SER A 134 12.66 9.45 -9.06
CA SER A 134 13.21 8.23 -8.48
C SER A 134 13.89 7.34 -9.52
N THR A 135 14.99 6.70 -9.13
CA THR A 135 15.71 5.74 -9.97
C THR A 135 15.01 4.38 -10.10
N PHE A 136 13.94 4.12 -9.33
CA PHE A 136 13.24 2.83 -9.33
C PHE A 136 12.72 2.41 -10.71
N PHE A 137 12.26 3.37 -11.51
CA PHE A 137 11.80 3.11 -12.86
C PHE A 137 12.95 2.60 -13.75
N PHE A 138 14.09 3.27 -13.72
CA PHE A 138 15.29 2.87 -14.47
C PHE A 138 15.84 1.52 -14.01
N GLU A 139 15.86 1.25 -12.70
CA GLU A 139 16.26 -0.06 -12.15
C GLU A 139 15.35 -1.19 -12.64
N SER A 140 14.05 -0.92 -12.75
CA SER A 140 13.06 -1.88 -13.24
C SER A 140 13.28 -2.16 -14.73
N ILE A 141 13.52 -1.12 -15.54
CA ILE A 141 13.90 -1.27 -16.96
C ILE A 141 15.22 -2.05 -17.08
N ASN A 142 16.24 -1.71 -16.29
CA ASN A 142 17.53 -2.40 -16.33
C ASN A 142 17.39 -3.89 -16.01
N ARG A 143 16.46 -4.26 -15.12
CA ARG A 143 16.14 -5.67 -14.86
C ARG A 143 15.54 -6.35 -16.08
N ILE A 144 14.61 -5.68 -16.77
CA ILE A 144 14.02 -6.20 -18.01
C ILE A 144 15.12 -6.35 -19.06
N LEU A 145 15.92 -5.33 -19.31
CA LEU A 145 17.04 -5.39 -20.26
C LEU A 145 18.00 -6.53 -19.96
N LYS A 146 18.36 -6.72 -18.69
CA LYS A 146 19.19 -7.86 -18.26
C LYS A 146 18.52 -9.20 -18.55
N SER A 147 17.21 -9.33 -18.35
CA SER A 147 16.47 -10.55 -18.71
C SER A 147 16.32 -10.78 -20.22
N LEU A 148 16.72 -9.83 -21.07
CA LEU A 148 16.73 -10.03 -22.51
C LEU A 148 18.09 -10.54 -23.02
N ALA A 149 19.11 -10.62 -22.18
CA ALA A 149 20.44 -11.13 -22.55
C ALA A 149 20.92 -12.17 -21.53
N HIS A 150 20.91 -13.45 -21.93
CA HIS A 150 21.22 -14.57 -21.03
C HIS A 150 22.45 -15.40 -21.44
N GLY A 151 22.88 -15.32 -22.71
CA GLY A 151 24.05 -16.08 -23.18
C GLY A 151 25.36 -15.33 -22.95
N THR A 152 26.48 -16.05 -22.85
CA THR A 152 27.84 -15.55 -22.58
C THR A 152 28.55 -14.90 -23.78
N ILE A 153 27.94 -14.95 -24.96
CA ILE A 153 28.53 -14.50 -26.24
C ILE A 153 27.54 -13.56 -26.93
N GLU A 154 28.04 -12.47 -27.51
CA GLU A 154 27.27 -11.51 -28.31
C GLU A 154 26.05 -10.89 -27.59
N HIS A 155 26.23 -10.48 -26.33
CA HIS A 155 25.20 -9.84 -25.50
C HIS A 155 24.43 -8.72 -26.23
N SER A 156 25.13 -7.85 -26.97
CA SER A 156 24.51 -6.74 -27.71
C SER A 156 23.56 -7.23 -28.80
N LYS A 157 23.89 -8.30 -29.52
CA LYS A 157 23.01 -8.87 -30.56
C LYS A 157 21.80 -9.55 -29.94
N GLN A 158 21.99 -10.28 -28.83
CA GLN A 158 20.87 -10.88 -28.09
C GLN A 158 19.90 -9.82 -27.58
N LEU A 159 20.43 -8.75 -27.00
CA LEU A 159 19.66 -7.62 -26.50
C LEU A 159 18.85 -6.97 -27.63
N ILE A 160 19.50 -6.59 -28.74
CA ILE A 160 18.84 -5.95 -29.89
C ILE A 160 17.77 -6.87 -30.47
N LYS A 161 18.09 -8.15 -30.71
CA LYS A 161 17.13 -9.14 -31.24
C LYS A 161 15.92 -9.31 -30.33
N ASN A 162 16.14 -9.49 -29.03
CA ASN A 162 15.06 -9.76 -28.08
C ASN A 162 14.24 -8.50 -27.77
N LEU A 163 14.86 -7.31 -27.79
CA LEU A 163 14.14 -6.04 -27.72
C LEU A 163 13.27 -5.82 -28.94
N GLU A 164 13.76 -6.13 -30.15
CA GLU A 164 13.00 -5.98 -31.38
C GLU A 164 11.84 -6.99 -31.42
N LEU A 165 12.07 -8.23 -30.98
CA LEU A 165 11.00 -9.22 -30.78
C LEU A 165 9.97 -8.74 -29.75
N PHE A 166 10.40 -8.17 -28.63
CA PHE A 166 9.51 -7.63 -27.62
C PHE A 166 8.66 -6.47 -28.18
N ARG A 167 9.28 -5.51 -28.88
CA ARG A 167 8.60 -4.39 -29.53
C ARG A 167 7.62 -4.85 -30.61
N THR A 168 8.05 -5.71 -31.53
CA THR A 168 7.20 -6.24 -32.60
C THR A 168 6.07 -7.09 -32.03
N SER A 169 6.29 -7.86 -30.96
CA SER A 169 5.21 -8.62 -30.30
C SER A 169 4.15 -7.71 -29.66
N ILE A 170 4.55 -6.54 -29.13
CA ILE A 170 3.63 -5.51 -28.61
C ILE A 170 2.88 -4.83 -29.76
N ILE A 171 3.54 -4.52 -30.87
CA ILE A 171 2.89 -3.89 -32.04
C ILE A 171 1.94 -4.86 -32.75
N HIS A 172 2.33 -6.13 -32.88
CA HIS A 172 1.47 -7.16 -33.47
C HIS A 172 0.28 -7.51 -32.59
N TYR A 173 0.34 -7.25 -31.29
CA TYR A 173 -0.78 -7.44 -30.36
C TYR A 173 -1.99 -6.57 -30.71
N ASP A 174 -1.76 -5.45 -31.38
CA ASP A 174 -2.81 -4.57 -31.91
C ASP A 174 -3.23 -4.90 -33.36
N SER A 175 -2.73 -6.00 -33.95
CA SER A 175 -3.01 -6.43 -35.32
C SER A 175 -3.67 -7.83 -35.40
N PRO A 176 -4.68 -8.05 -36.25
CA PRO A 176 -5.53 -9.25 -36.23
C PRO A 176 -4.93 -10.53 -36.86
N ILE A 177 -3.63 -10.58 -37.16
CA ILE A 177 -3.01 -11.72 -37.86
C ILE A 177 -2.03 -12.43 -36.92
N TYR A 178 -2.46 -13.55 -36.31
CA TYR A 178 -1.71 -14.25 -35.26
C TYR A 178 -1.49 -15.77 -35.51
N PRO A 179 -0.26 -16.30 -35.40
CA PRO A 179 0.04 -17.74 -35.51
C PRO A 179 -0.28 -18.55 -34.24
N ARG A 180 -0.85 -19.75 -34.42
CA ARG A 180 -1.37 -20.66 -33.36
C ARG A 180 -0.39 -21.05 -32.24
N LEU A 181 0.90 -21.21 -32.51
CA LEU A 181 1.87 -21.63 -31.47
C LEU A 181 2.16 -20.50 -30.47
N LEU A 182 2.17 -19.26 -30.94
CA LEU A 182 2.31 -18.09 -30.09
C LEU A 182 1.00 -17.79 -29.36
N SER A 183 -0.16 -18.18 -29.91
CA SER A 183 -1.45 -18.06 -29.21
C SER A 183 -1.50 -18.92 -27.94
N ASN A 184 -0.91 -20.12 -27.91
CA ASN A 184 -0.88 -20.94 -26.70
C ASN A 184 0.10 -20.39 -25.63
N LEU A 185 1.27 -19.90 -26.06
CA LEU A 185 2.24 -19.26 -25.15
C LEU A 185 1.71 -17.92 -24.63
N CYS A 186 1.10 -17.14 -25.51
CA CYS A 186 0.43 -15.90 -25.15
C CYS A 186 -0.81 -16.18 -24.32
N GLU A 187 -1.65 -17.19 -24.56
CA GLU A 187 -2.75 -17.56 -23.66
C GLU A 187 -2.23 -17.99 -22.28
N GLN A 188 -1.10 -18.69 -22.20
CA GLN A 188 -0.44 -18.97 -20.92
C GLN A 188 0.07 -17.70 -20.22
N LEU A 189 0.57 -16.71 -20.96
CA LEU A 189 1.02 -15.41 -20.41
C LEU A 189 -0.11 -14.38 -20.22
N LEU A 190 -1.23 -14.52 -20.93
CA LEU A 190 -2.39 -13.63 -20.96
C LEU A 190 -3.50 -14.08 -20.03
N ASN A 191 -3.55 -15.38 -19.69
CA ASN A 191 -4.24 -15.83 -18.49
C ASN A 191 -3.65 -15.22 -17.22
N GLU A 192 -2.46 -14.60 -17.28
CA GLU A 192 -1.98 -13.74 -16.19
C GLU A 192 -2.36 -12.25 -16.33
N LYS A 193 -2.53 -11.67 -17.53
CA LYS A 193 -2.76 -10.20 -17.66
C LYS A 193 -3.49 -9.73 -18.93
N LYS A 194 -4.65 -10.31 -19.29
CA LYS A 194 -5.60 -9.65 -20.21
C LYS A 194 -6.92 -9.30 -19.54
N ALA A 195 -6.88 -8.33 -18.62
CA ALA A 195 -8.06 -7.56 -18.25
C ALA A 195 -8.23 -6.45 -19.29
N THR A 196 -9.00 -6.73 -20.35
CA THR A 196 -9.62 -5.71 -21.17
C THR A 196 -10.41 -4.78 -20.25
N MET A 197 -10.29 -3.47 -20.45
CA MET A 197 -11.01 -2.39 -19.75
C MET A 197 -12.52 -2.45 -20.01
N ASN A 198 -13.15 -3.54 -19.58
CA ASN A 198 -14.52 -3.53 -19.12
C ASN A 198 -14.42 -3.65 -17.59
N ASN A 199 -15.34 -3.05 -16.84
CA ASN A 199 -15.46 -3.28 -15.40
C ASN A 199 -15.74 -4.79 -15.20
N THR A 200 -14.68 -5.59 -15.16
CA THR A 200 -14.76 -7.04 -15.11
C THR A 200 -14.95 -7.41 -13.67
N VAL A 201 -16.20 -7.61 -13.30
CA VAL A 201 -16.52 -8.32 -12.08
C VAL A 201 -16.28 -9.80 -12.35
N ASN A 202 -15.40 -10.41 -11.56
CA ASN A 202 -15.30 -11.85 -11.49
C ASN A 202 -15.69 -12.31 -10.08
N LEU A 203 -16.82 -13.00 -10.01
CA LEU A 203 -17.34 -13.64 -8.81
C LEU A 203 -16.99 -15.14 -8.88
N PRO A 204 -16.12 -15.64 -7.99
CA PRO A 204 -15.89 -17.07 -7.83
C PRO A 204 -17.13 -17.77 -7.24
N LYS A 205 -17.03 -19.06 -6.92
CA LYS A 205 -18.14 -19.85 -6.39
C LYS A 205 -18.74 -19.17 -5.15
N PRO A 206 -20.09 -19.15 -5.01
CA PRO A 206 -20.74 -18.58 -3.84
C PRO A 206 -20.28 -19.31 -2.58
N SER A 207 -20.23 -18.56 -1.47
CA SER A 207 -19.85 -19.08 -0.17
C SER A 207 -20.84 -20.16 0.26
N GLN A 208 -20.31 -21.26 0.80
CA GLN A 208 -21.14 -22.33 1.39
C GLN A 208 -21.71 -21.93 2.76
N PHE A 209 -21.19 -20.85 3.35
CA PHE A 209 -21.65 -20.35 4.64
C PHE A 209 -22.75 -19.32 4.45
N THR A 210 -23.92 -19.60 5.03
CA THR A 210 -24.97 -18.60 5.23
C THR A 210 -24.60 -17.73 6.42
N TYR A 211 -24.35 -16.44 6.16
CA TYR A 211 -24.08 -15.46 7.21
C TYR A 211 -25.40 -15.03 7.90
N HIS A 212 -25.99 -15.94 8.68
CA HIS A 212 -27.25 -15.73 9.40
C HIS A 212 -27.26 -14.49 10.29
N SER A 213 -26.11 -14.03 10.77
CA SER A 213 -26.01 -12.80 11.58
C SER A 213 -26.34 -11.52 10.81
N TYR A 214 -26.29 -11.54 9.47
CA TYR A 214 -26.52 -10.37 8.62
C TYR A 214 -27.82 -10.47 7.81
N THR A 215 -28.47 -11.63 7.78
CA THR A 215 -29.69 -11.84 7.00
C THR A 215 -30.81 -10.93 7.46
N ASP A 216 -30.94 -10.67 8.76
CA ASP A 216 -31.99 -9.79 9.30
C ASP A 216 -31.78 -8.33 8.86
N PHE A 217 -30.55 -7.83 8.96
CA PHE A 217 -30.18 -6.49 8.48
C PHE A 217 -30.40 -6.33 6.97
N LEU A 218 -29.99 -7.32 6.18
CA LEU A 218 -30.14 -7.28 4.72
C LEU A 218 -31.59 -7.45 4.28
N SER A 219 -32.37 -8.29 4.96
CA SER A 219 -33.80 -8.47 4.70
C SER A 219 -34.59 -7.18 4.96
N GLY A 220 -34.19 -6.38 5.96
CA GLY A 220 -34.75 -5.05 6.21
C GLY A 220 -34.46 -4.02 5.10
N ILE A 221 -33.36 -4.17 4.35
CA ILE A 221 -32.97 -3.24 3.26
C ILE A 221 -33.54 -3.67 1.91
N PHE A 222 -33.49 -4.96 1.60
CA PHE A 222 -33.78 -5.49 0.26
C PHE A 222 -35.08 -6.31 0.18
N GLY A 223 -35.74 -6.61 1.31
CA GLY A 223 -36.95 -7.45 1.35
C GLY A 223 -36.65 -8.94 1.15
N LEU A 224 -37.57 -9.65 0.47
CA LEU A 224 -37.53 -11.11 0.19
C LEU A 224 -36.64 -11.49 -1.03
N GLY A 225 -35.66 -10.65 -1.38
CA GLY A 225 -34.75 -10.94 -2.51
C GLY A 225 -33.83 -12.12 -2.22
N ASN A 226 -33.45 -12.87 -3.27
CA ASN A 226 -32.46 -13.94 -3.14
C ASN A 226 -31.06 -13.34 -2.97
N ILE A 227 -30.56 -13.31 -1.74
CA ILE A 227 -29.22 -12.83 -1.40
C ILE A 227 -28.24 -14.00 -1.51
N THR A 228 -27.19 -13.86 -2.33
CA THR A 228 -26.08 -14.80 -2.35
C THR A 228 -24.81 -14.17 -1.79
N PHE A 229 -24.09 -14.93 -0.97
CA PHE A 229 -22.86 -14.49 -0.31
C PHE A 229 -21.62 -14.99 -1.04
N TYR A 230 -20.56 -14.20 -1.05
CA TYR A 230 -19.27 -14.54 -1.63
C TYR A 230 -18.14 -14.26 -0.64
N ASP A 231 -17.12 -15.11 -0.62
CA ASP A 231 -15.94 -14.89 0.22
C ASP A 231 -14.92 -13.98 -0.48
N THR A 232 -14.94 -13.95 -1.82
CA THR A 232 -14.02 -13.16 -2.63
C THR A 232 -14.69 -12.57 -3.87
N ILE A 233 -14.16 -11.46 -4.36
CA ILE A 233 -14.55 -10.83 -5.62
C ILE A 233 -13.33 -10.15 -6.24
N TYR A 234 -13.24 -10.19 -7.56
CA TYR A 234 -12.31 -9.35 -8.31
C TYR A 234 -13.10 -8.24 -8.97
N TYR A 235 -12.72 -7.00 -8.68
CA TYR A 235 -13.29 -5.80 -9.29
C TYR A 235 -12.14 -4.92 -9.79
N ASN A 236 -12.14 -4.59 -11.08
CA ASN A 236 -11.10 -3.79 -11.75
C ASN A 236 -9.68 -4.27 -11.43
N ASN A 237 -9.46 -5.59 -11.60
CA ASN A 237 -8.19 -6.27 -11.33
C ASN A 237 -7.70 -6.16 -9.87
N THR A 238 -8.57 -5.75 -8.95
CA THR A 238 -8.32 -5.71 -7.51
C THR A 238 -9.17 -6.77 -6.82
N ARG A 239 -8.52 -7.68 -6.09
CA ARG A 239 -9.19 -8.73 -5.31
C ARG A 239 -9.66 -8.17 -3.97
N TYR A 240 -10.91 -8.37 -3.60
CA TYR A 240 -11.46 -8.15 -2.27
C TYR A 240 -11.84 -9.50 -1.64
N GLU A 241 -11.62 -9.64 -0.35
CA GLU A 241 -11.72 -10.92 0.34
C GLU A 241 -12.18 -10.76 1.78
N ILE A 242 -13.04 -11.68 2.22
CA ILE A 242 -13.59 -11.78 3.56
C ILE A 242 -12.99 -13.04 4.20
N ASN A 243 -11.72 -12.90 4.60
CA ASN A 243 -11.04 -13.77 5.56
C ASN A 243 -10.92 -15.27 5.23
N ILE A 244 -9.74 -15.69 4.73
CA ILE A 244 -9.35 -17.10 4.60
C ILE A 244 -8.98 -17.68 5.98
N GLN A 245 -9.68 -18.75 6.39
CA GLN A 245 -9.20 -19.72 7.38
C GLN A 245 -7.98 -20.49 6.80
N HIS A 246 -7.00 -20.81 7.65
CA HIS A 246 -5.67 -21.41 7.38
C HIS A 246 -4.47 -20.43 7.52
N SER A 247 -4.21 -20.07 8.78
CA SER A 247 -2.89 -19.81 9.38
C SER A 247 -2.00 -18.66 8.89
N ARG A 248 -2.35 -17.88 7.86
CA ARG A 248 -1.72 -16.56 7.60
C ARG A 248 -2.76 -15.56 7.06
N LYS A 249 -3.25 -14.68 7.93
CA LYS A 249 -4.20 -13.60 7.57
C LYS A 249 -3.59 -12.62 6.57
N THR A 250 -4.13 -12.58 5.35
CA THR A 250 -4.00 -11.47 4.39
C THR A 250 -5.29 -10.66 4.41
N ASP A 251 -5.50 -9.94 5.49
CA ASP A 251 -6.71 -9.15 5.69
C ASP A 251 -6.58 -7.83 4.93
N ASP A 252 -6.94 -7.86 3.65
CA ASP A 252 -6.94 -6.72 2.73
C ASP A 252 -8.32 -6.01 2.70
N SER A 253 -9.11 -6.18 3.77
CA SER A 253 -10.52 -5.76 3.84
C SER A 253 -10.72 -4.33 4.35
N CYS A 254 -9.66 -3.64 4.79
CA CYS A 254 -9.76 -2.25 5.21
C CYS A 254 -9.82 -1.32 4.00
N ILE A 255 -10.93 -0.59 3.86
CA ILE A 255 -11.24 0.22 2.69
C ILE A 255 -11.63 1.63 3.11
N MET A 256 -11.18 2.60 2.31
CA MET A 256 -11.70 3.96 2.27
C MET A 256 -12.77 4.07 1.19
N PHE A 257 -13.95 4.57 1.55
CA PHE A 257 -15.11 4.65 0.66
C PHE A 257 -15.94 5.91 0.92
N ASN A 258 -16.72 6.30 -0.07
CA ASN A 258 -17.75 7.34 0.07
C ASN A 258 -19.11 6.68 0.26
N GLN A 259 -19.96 7.26 1.11
CA GLN A 259 -21.35 6.82 1.18
C GLN A 259 -22.18 7.58 0.15
N LEU A 260 -23.14 6.89 -0.49
CA LEU A 260 -24.07 7.45 -1.47
C LEU A 260 -24.59 8.82 -1.00
N ASN A 261 -24.37 9.85 -1.84
CA ASN A 261 -24.79 11.24 -1.63
C ASN A 261 -24.10 12.01 -0.49
N SER A 262 -22.98 11.54 0.03
CA SER A 262 -22.13 12.30 0.96
C SER A 262 -20.71 12.44 0.41
N ALA A 263 -20.13 13.63 0.54
CA ALA A 263 -18.71 13.85 0.27
C ALA A 263 -17.82 13.40 1.45
N GLU A 264 -18.42 12.80 2.48
CA GLU A 264 -17.72 12.37 3.68
C GLU A 264 -16.91 11.09 3.42
N MET A 265 -15.65 11.13 3.84
CA MET A 265 -14.75 10.00 3.81
C MET A 265 -15.09 9.05 4.96
N HIS A 266 -15.35 7.79 4.64
CA HIS A 266 -15.52 6.73 5.63
C HIS A 266 -14.45 5.64 5.49
N LEU A 267 -14.16 4.98 6.61
CA LEU A 267 -13.24 3.85 6.71
C LEU A 267 -14.02 2.65 7.24
N GLY A 268 -13.71 1.45 6.75
CA GLY A 268 -14.40 0.25 7.21
C GLY A 268 -13.73 -1.04 6.82
N PHE A 269 -14.19 -2.14 7.41
CA PHE A 269 -13.81 -3.51 7.04
C PHE A 269 -14.93 -4.16 6.23
N VAL A 270 -14.59 -4.87 5.15
CA VAL A 270 -15.56 -5.70 4.43
C VAL A 270 -15.97 -6.87 5.32
N SER A 271 -17.25 -6.90 5.68
CA SER A 271 -17.85 -7.95 6.51
C SER A 271 -18.58 -9.01 5.67
N ALA A 272 -19.24 -8.60 4.58
CA ALA A 272 -19.87 -9.52 3.63
C ALA A 272 -19.84 -8.94 2.19
N ILE A 273 -19.75 -9.82 1.18
CA ILE A 273 -19.89 -9.50 -0.24
C ILE A 273 -21.17 -10.21 -0.67
N ILE A 274 -22.10 -9.46 -1.22
CA ILE A 274 -23.41 -9.97 -1.59
C ILE A 274 -23.77 -9.61 -3.02
N THR A 275 -24.55 -10.47 -3.66
CA THR A 275 -25.30 -10.12 -4.86
C THR A 275 -26.79 -10.37 -4.68
N LEU A 276 -27.59 -9.53 -5.31
CA LEU A 276 -29.04 -9.69 -5.40
C LEU A 276 -29.39 -10.37 -6.72
N ASP A 277 -30.26 -11.38 -6.65
CA ASP A 277 -30.84 -12.07 -7.80
C ASP A 277 -29.81 -12.66 -8.78
N ASN A 278 -28.59 -12.96 -8.29
CA ASN A 278 -27.44 -13.43 -9.07
C ASN A 278 -27.03 -12.52 -10.25
N ASN A 279 -27.43 -11.25 -10.22
CA ASN A 279 -27.04 -10.29 -11.24
C ASN A 279 -25.67 -9.71 -10.90
N ASN A 280 -24.72 -9.83 -11.83
CA ASN A 280 -23.36 -9.26 -11.73
C ASN A 280 -23.35 -7.73 -11.66
N GLU A 281 -24.49 -7.07 -11.87
CA GLU A 281 -24.62 -5.60 -11.74
C GLU A 281 -25.03 -5.17 -10.32
N ASN A 282 -25.65 -6.06 -9.54
CA ASN A 282 -26.19 -5.75 -8.21
C ASN A 282 -25.30 -6.31 -7.10
N ILE A 283 -24.03 -5.89 -7.11
CA ILE A 283 -23.04 -6.29 -6.11
C ILE A 283 -22.93 -5.23 -5.02
N TYR A 284 -22.91 -5.67 -3.77
CA TYR A 284 -22.72 -4.80 -2.63
C TYR A 284 -21.69 -5.35 -1.66
N PHE A 285 -20.97 -4.44 -1.01
CA PHE A 285 -20.13 -4.73 0.14
C PHE A 285 -20.86 -4.27 1.39
N LEU A 286 -21.07 -5.20 2.31
CA LEU A 286 -21.46 -4.90 3.68
C LEU A 286 -20.19 -4.55 4.46
N MET A 287 -20.09 -3.30 4.88
CA MET A 287 -18.96 -2.73 5.58
C MET A 287 -19.27 -2.56 7.06
N ASN A 288 -18.33 -2.89 7.93
CA ASN A 288 -18.36 -2.42 9.32
C ASN A 288 -17.54 -1.13 9.42
N LYS A 289 -18.18 -0.02 9.80
CA LYS A 289 -17.53 1.29 9.87
C LYS A 289 -16.53 1.37 11.01
N ILE A 290 -15.48 2.16 10.79
CA ILE A 290 -14.46 2.47 11.78
C ILE A 290 -14.45 3.98 11.98
N VAL A 291 -14.46 4.42 13.25
CA VAL A 291 -14.47 5.84 13.57
C VAL A 291 -13.06 6.38 13.71
N ILE A 292 -12.77 7.44 12.97
CA ILE A 292 -11.54 8.22 13.10
C ILE A 292 -11.60 8.99 14.41
N LYS A 293 -10.67 8.76 15.33
CA LYS A 293 -10.58 9.52 16.59
C LYS A 293 -9.67 10.73 16.46
N ARG A 294 -8.52 10.54 15.81
CA ARG A 294 -7.54 11.60 15.57
C ARG A 294 -6.61 11.25 14.42
N MET A 295 -6.07 12.29 13.80
CA MET A 295 -4.97 12.14 12.86
C MET A 295 -3.66 11.86 13.61
N PHE A 296 -2.75 11.14 12.96
CA PHE A 296 -1.43 10.92 13.52
C PHE A 296 -0.63 12.23 13.46
N LYS A 297 -0.04 12.64 14.58
CA LYS A 297 0.69 13.92 14.69
C LYS A 297 2.08 13.74 15.29
N ILE A 298 2.98 14.62 14.87
CA ILE A 298 4.29 14.81 15.47
C ILE A 298 4.41 16.24 15.98
N LYS A 299 5.10 16.43 17.11
CA LYS A 299 5.44 17.74 17.65
C LYS A 299 6.89 18.08 17.32
N LEU A 300 7.09 19.25 16.75
CA LEU A 300 8.41 19.79 16.41
C LEU A 300 9.07 20.51 17.59
N LEU A 301 10.34 20.90 17.44
CA LEU A 301 11.08 21.61 18.48
C LEU A 301 10.47 22.98 18.79
N ASN A 302 9.96 23.67 17.77
CA ASN A 302 9.23 24.94 17.90
C ASN A 302 7.79 24.76 18.44
N GLN A 303 7.44 23.59 18.96
CA GLN A 303 6.12 23.20 19.45
C GLN A 303 4.98 23.14 18.42
N THR A 304 5.25 23.38 17.15
CA THR A 304 4.25 23.19 16.09
C THR A 304 3.89 21.71 15.94
N GLU A 305 2.62 21.44 15.68
CA GLU A 305 2.13 20.08 15.44
C GLU A 305 1.89 19.88 13.95
N ILE A 306 2.54 18.87 13.38
CA ILE A 306 2.31 18.47 11.99
C ILE A 306 1.44 17.22 11.99
N PHE A 307 0.34 17.28 11.23
CA PHE A 307 -0.56 16.16 11.02
C PHE A 307 -0.20 15.42 9.74
N LEU A 308 -0.18 14.09 9.82
CA LEU A 308 0.07 13.26 8.66
C LEU A 308 -1.25 12.94 7.96
N SER A 309 -1.46 13.52 6.78
CA SER A 309 -2.73 13.47 6.05
C SER A 309 -3.16 12.06 5.63
N ASN A 310 -2.22 11.12 5.53
CA ASN A 310 -2.45 9.75 5.11
C ASN A 310 -2.44 8.74 6.28
N SER A 311 -2.62 9.18 7.53
CA SER A 311 -2.46 8.34 8.72
C SER A 311 -3.41 8.72 9.85
N TRP A 312 -4.18 7.74 10.34
CA TRP A 312 -5.26 7.94 11.31
C TRP A 312 -5.22 6.92 12.43
N ILE A 313 -5.58 7.36 13.64
CA ILE A 313 -5.87 6.48 14.77
C ILE A 313 -7.38 6.35 14.85
N CYS A 314 -7.86 5.12 14.74
CA CYS A 314 -9.28 4.81 14.62
C CYS A 314 -9.72 3.80 15.71
N LEU A 315 -11.03 3.78 16.01
CA LEU A 315 -11.65 2.77 16.87
C LEU A 315 -12.64 1.93 16.07
N VAL A 316 -12.59 0.62 16.30
CA VAL A 316 -13.63 -0.30 15.79
C VAL A 316 -14.88 -0.10 16.61
N GLU A 317 -15.95 0.37 15.97
CA GLU A 317 -17.28 0.32 16.56
C GLU A 317 -17.90 -1.05 16.26
N LYS A 318 -18.71 -1.54 17.20
CA LYS A 318 -19.51 -2.74 16.98
C LYS A 318 -20.81 -2.33 16.29
N ASP A 319 -21.22 -3.12 15.31
CA ASP A 319 -22.54 -3.07 14.67
C ASP A 319 -22.88 -1.79 13.86
N SER A 320 -21.87 -1.03 13.41
CA SER A 320 -22.07 0.10 12.50
C SER A 320 -21.99 -0.36 11.03
N LEU A 321 -22.97 -1.17 10.63
CA LEU A 321 -23.04 -1.75 9.29
C LEU A 321 -23.50 -0.73 8.25
N VAL A 322 -22.79 -0.64 7.13
CA VAL A 322 -23.16 0.17 5.97
C VAL A 322 -22.96 -0.61 4.69
N LEU A 323 -23.89 -0.43 3.78
CA LEU A 323 -23.88 -1.05 2.48
C LEU A 323 -23.31 -0.07 1.44
N ILE A 324 -22.34 -0.52 0.64
CA ILE A 324 -21.76 0.27 -0.46
C ILE A 324 -21.66 -0.57 -1.73
N ARG A 325 -21.54 0.07 -2.89
CA ARG A 325 -21.21 -0.63 -4.14
C ARG A 325 -19.69 -0.63 -4.35
N PRO A 326 -19.14 -1.59 -5.13
CA PRO A 326 -17.72 -1.62 -5.47
C PRO A 326 -17.20 -0.31 -6.11
N VAL A 327 -18.06 0.42 -6.84
CA VAL A 327 -17.74 1.73 -7.44
C VAL A 327 -17.47 2.83 -6.41
N ASP A 328 -18.00 2.71 -5.20
CA ASP A 328 -17.87 3.71 -4.14
C ASP A 328 -16.55 3.55 -3.35
N VAL A 329 -15.78 2.50 -3.65
CA VAL A 329 -14.47 2.21 -3.06
C VAL A 329 -13.41 3.13 -3.67
N GLN A 330 -12.77 3.95 -2.84
CA GLN A 330 -11.67 4.80 -3.28
C GLN A 330 -10.32 4.08 -3.26
N GLN A 331 -9.98 3.46 -2.13
CA GLN A 331 -8.68 2.82 -1.97
C GLN A 331 -8.68 1.81 -0.82
N LYS A 332 -7.86 0.78 -0.96
CA LYS A 332 -7.50 -0.11 0.15
C LYS A 332 -6.44 0.49 1.04
N LEU A 333 -6.54 0.21 2.33
CA LEU A 333 -5.69 0.79 3.36
C LEU A 333 -4.79 -0.26 3.99
N VAL A 334 -3.67 0.22 4.53
CA VAL A 334 -2.80 -0.55 5.40
C VAL A 334 -3.24 -0.27 6.83
N TYR A 335 -3.26 -1.27 7.71
CA TYR A 335 -3.61 -1.03 9.10
C TYR A 335 -2.88 -1.98 10.06
N ARG A 336 -2.90 -1.60 11.34
CA ARG A 336 -2.35 -2.40 12.43
C ARG A 336 -3.15 -2.17 13.71
N PHE A 337 -3.46 -3.25 14.41
CA PHE A 337 -4.05 -3.16 15.74
C PHE A 337 -3.01 -2.69 16.76
N LEU A 338 -3.35 -1.63 17.49
CA LEU A 338 -2.60 -1.15 18.65
C LEU A 338 -3.12 -1.83 19.94
N THR A 339 -4.44 -2.02 20.00
CA THR A 339 -5.17 -2.80 21.03
C THR A 339 -6.32 -3.54 20.34
N GLU A 340 -7.13 -4.29 21.09
CA GLU A 340 -8.31 -4.99 20.53
C GLU A 340 -9.32 -4.06 19.86
N LYS A 341 -9.41 -2.79 20.31
CA LYS A 341 -10.38 -1.81 19.80
C LYS A 341 -9.75 -0.68 19.01
N GLN A 342 -8.46 -0.41 19.20
CA GLN A 342 -7.76 0.70 18.57
C GLN A 342 -6.85 0.21 17.46
N LEU A 343 -6.96 0.85 16.31
CA LEU A 343 -6.15 0.57 15.15
C LEU A 343 -5.48 1.84 14.62
N HIS A 344 -4.34 1.62 13.99
CA HIS A 344 -3.65 2.62 13.19
C HIS A 344 -3.88 2.29 11.74
N VAL A 345 -4.52 3.20 10.99
CA VAL A 345 -4.82 3.07 9.56
C VAL A 345 -3.95 4.04 8.78
N PHE A 346 -3.49 3.59 7.61
CA PHE A 346 -2.64 4.37 6.72
C PHE A 346 -3.13 4.22 5.28
N LYS A 347 -3.15 5.33 4.57
CA LYS A 347 -3.28 5.37 3.12
C LYS A 347 -1.88 5.33 2.51
N TYR A 348 -1.67 4.43 1.54
CA TYR A 348 -0.40 4.40 0.81
C TYR A 348 -0.27 5.71 0.04
N PRO A 349 0.79 6.53 0.24
CA PRO A 349 1.03 7.65 -0.66
C PRO A 349 1.21 7.05 -2.05
N ASN A 350 0.32 7.42 -2.95
CA ASN A 350 0.14 6.81 -4.26
C ASN A 350 1.47 6.68 -4.99
N LEU A 351 1.97 5.46 -5.00
CA LEU A 351 3.00 5.09 -5.93
C LEU A 351 2.31 4.18 -6.91
N LYS A 352 1.99 4.72 -8.08
CA LYS A 352 2.06 3.93 -9.32
C LYS A 352 3.48 3.39 -9.38
N GLU A 353 3.77 2.37 -8.58
CA GLU A 353 5.05 1.70 -8.64
C GLU A 353 5.12 1.11 -10.03
N SER A 354 6.18 1.49 -10.76
CA SER A 354 6.55 0.85 -12.00
C SER A 354 6.58 -0.67 -11.74
N ARG A 355 5.53 -1.35 -12.22
CA ARG A 355 5.45 -2.81 -12.19
C ARG A 355 6.52 -3.42 -13.07
#